data_AF-A0A6C0K2G5-F1
#
_entry.id   AF-A0A6C0K2G5-F1
#
_cell.length_a   1.000
_cell.length_b   1.000
_cell.length_c   1.000
_cell.angle_alpha   90.00
_cell.angle_beta   90.00
_cell.angle_gamma   90.00
#
_symmetry.space_group_name_H-M   'P 1'
#
loop_
_entity.id
_entity.type
_entity.pdbx_description
1 polymer ?
#
loop_
_entity_poly.entity_id
_entity_poly.type
_entity_poly.pdbx_seq_one_letter_code
_entity_poly.pdbx_strand_id
1 'polypeptide(L)'
;MTNAMSKPMIQIDSVENIISKHTKGELAIKSCKLPDLKAVAKYYKLRITGTKPELIERIETHFDKNKKAGVIQAIFRGHLVRFSIKLRGCALKKRSMCVNDSDFYTLDPIDEIECSDFYSYIDKQGFIYGFSVSSLISLFKRKGHITNPYNREKLDFKTMNEIFLLYKLCNILYPSQLPVVEKQVANSVVQVASLPGPASPAGAVSIVSGSPPLSAVGNIAQVLNITPQQNELRERMNVIQSRPTEDRIRELFMEMDQLGNYTNETWFSNLTDRGLVNYFRYLYDIWSYRGQLTRQTKTRISSLQDPFAGMANLQTVELDELRKHCLHVMEHMVYTGIDIEYQRIGTLHVLSALTLVSLPARQAMYWLYEGLVY
;
A
#
# COMPACT_ATOMS: atom_id res chain seq x y z
N MET A 1 -39.54 -49.43 -3.07
CA MET A 1 -39.39 -48.90 -1.70
C MET A 1 -38.14 -48.02 -1.67
N THR A 2 -38.28 -46.77 -2.09
CA THR A 2 -37.19 -45.79 -2.13
C THR A 2 -37.23 -44.95 -0.86
N ASN A 3 -36.05 -44.80 -0.28
CA ASN A 3 -35.77 -44.38 1.08
C ASN A 3 -36.16 -42.91 1.31
N ALA A 4 -37.29 -42.66 1.97
CA ALA A 4 -37.73 -41.33 2.38
C ALA A 4 -37.30 -41.04 3.83
N MET A 5 -36.02 -40.71 4.04
CA MET A 5 -35.55 -40.07 5.28
C MET A 5 -34.37 -39.13 5.01
N SER A 6 -34.64 -38.09 4.22
CA SER A 6 -33.80 -36.89 4.22
C SER A 6 -34.06 -36.13 5.51
N LYS A 7 -33.06 -36.07 6.41
CA LYS A 7 -33.11 -35.20 7.60
C LYS A 7 -33.41 -33.76 7.15
N PRO A 8 -34.38 -33.05 7.74
CA PRO A 8 -34.62 -31.67 7.38
C PRO A 8 -33.37 -30.84 7.70
N MET A 9 -32.84 -30.15 6.69
CA MET A 9 -31.88 -29.06 6.90
C MET A 9 -32.54 -28.06 7.84
N ILE A 10 -31.99 -27.91 9.04
CA ILE A 10 -32.38 -26.86 9.97
C ILE A 10 -32.13 -25.54 9.23
N GLN A 11 -33.20 -24.80 8.90
CA GLN A 11 -33.11 -23.47 8.32
C GLN A 11 -32.28 -22.59 9.26
N ILE A 12 -31.08 -22.21 8.82
CA ILE A 12 -30.11 -21.43 9.58
C ILE A 12 -30.71 -20.08 10.00
N ASP A 13 -31.56 -19.50 9.14
CA ASP A 13 -32.30 -18.26 9.37
C ASP A 13 -33.20 -18.28 10.63
N SER A 14 -33.70 -19.45 11.00
CA SER A 14 -34.53 -19.62 12.20
C SER A 14 -33.70 -19.52 13.49
N VAL A 15 -32.46 -20.03 13.48
CA VAL A 15 -31.57 -20.05 14.65
C VAL A 15 -31.03 -18.65 14.95
N GLU A 16 -30.62 -17.91 13.92
CA GLU A 16 -30.13 -16.54 14.07
C GLU A 16 -31.21 -15.58 14.58
N ASN A 17 -32.47 -15.79 14.16
CA ASN A 17 -33.61 -15.03 14.65
C ASN A 17 -33.86 -15.27 16.15
N ILE A 18 -33.77 -16.53 16.60
CA ILE A 18 -33.89 -16.89 18.03
C ILE A 18 -32.77 -16.23 18.86
N ILE A 19 -31.53 -16.28 18.36
CA ILE A 19 -30.37 -15.66 19.01
C ILE A 19 -30.56 -14.14 19.12
N SER A 20 -30.98 -13.49 18.02
CA SER A 20 -31.20 -12.05 17.95
C SER A 20 -32.28 -11.60 18.94
N LYS A 21 -33.45 -12.26 18.94
CA LYS A 21 -34.55 -11.97 19.87
C LYS A 21 -34.15 -12.18 21.34
N HIS A 22 -33.40 -13.24 21.63
CA HIS A 22 -32.90 -13.47 22.99
C HIS A 22 -31.94 -12.37 23.43
N THR A 23 -31.03 -11.94 22.56
CA THR A 23 -30.03 -10.90 22.85
C THR A 23 -30.69 -9.54 23.10
N LYS A 24 -31.82 -9.26 22.43
CA LYS A 24 -32.66 -8.06 22.65
C LYS A 24 -33.56 -8.14 23.88
N GLY A 25 -33.66 -9.30 24.55
CA GLY A 25 -34.55 -9.52 25.69
C GLY A 25 -36.00 -9.81 25.31
N GLU A 26 -36.30 -10.02 24.03
CA GLU A 26 -37.66 -10.27 23.49
C GLU A 26 -38.09 -11.74 23.63
N LEU A 27 -37.15 -12.65 23.92
CA LEU A 27 -37.40 -14.08 24.02
C LEU A 27 -36.60 -14.72 25.17
N ALA A 28 -37.29 -15.49 26.01
CA ALA A 28 -36.64 -16.31 27.04
C ALA A 28 -36.27 -17.69 26.48
N ILE A 29 -35.01 -18.12 26.63
CA ILE A 29 -34.55 -19.46 26.18
C ILE A 29 -35.39 -20.58 26.81
N LYS A 30 -35.89 -20.37 28.03
CA LYS A 30 -36.78 -21.31 28.73
C LYS A 30 -38.07 -21.63 27.98
N SER A 31 -38.56 -20.68 27.17
CA SER A 31 -39.79 -20.85 26.37
C SER A 31 -39.58 -21.59 25.05
N CYS A 32 -38.33 -21.83 24.63
CA CYS A 32 -38.04 -22.46 23.35
C CYS A 32 -38.37 -23.97 23.33
N LYS A 33 -38.72 -24.48 22.14
CA LYS A 33 -38.96 -25.92 21.95
C LYS A 33 -37.63 -26.68 21.92
N LEU A 34 -37.67 -27.97 22.24
CA LEU A 34 -36.46 -28.81 22.28
C LEU A 34 -35.67 -28.85 20.94
N PRO A 35 -36.31 -28.91 19.76
CA PRO A 35 -35.60 -28.83 18.48
C PRO A 35 -34.79 -27.54 18.34
N ASP A 36 -35.38 -26.41 18.73
CA ASP A 36 -34.76 -25.08 18.67
C ASP A 36 -33.55 -24.99 19.61
N LEU A 37 -33.69 -25.49 20.84
CA LEU A 37 -32.61 -25.55 21.82
C LEU A 37 -31.43 -26.39 21.30
N LYS A 38 -31.70 -27.54 20.66
CA LYS A 38 -30.67 -28.37 20.05
C LYS A 38 -30.01 -27.68 18.86
N ALA A 39 -30.76 -26.91 18.08
CA ALA A 39 -30.24 -26.13 16.97
C ALA A 39 -29.30 -25.00 17.44
N VAL A 40 -29.70 -24.24 18.45
CA VAL A 40 -28.87 -23.19 19.08
C VAL A 40 -27.61 -23.79 19.70
N ALA A 41 -27.74 -24.90 20.45
CA ALA A 41 -26.57 -25.59 21.01
C ALA A 41 -25.60 -26.07 19.92
N LYS A 42 -26.13 -26.60 18.80
CA LYS A 42 -25.31 -27.01 17.65
C LYS A 42 -24.59 -25.83 16.99
N TYR A 43 -25.26 -24.69 16.84
CA TYR A 43 -24.70 -23.46 16.26
C TYR A 43 -23.47 -22.98 17.05
N TYR A 44 -23.59 -22.91 18.38
CA TYR A 44 -22.49 -22.54 19.28
C TYR A 44 -21.53 -23.69 19.60
N LYS A 45 -21.64 -24.84 18.92
CA LYS A 45 -20.81 -26.04 19.13
C LYS A 45 -20.82 -26.53 20.59
N LEU A 46 -21.94 -26.37 21.28
CA LEU A 46 -22.19 -26.87 22.64
C LEU A 46 -22.64 -28.33 22.62
N ARG A 47 -22.44 -29.02 23.74
CA ARG A 47 -22.93 -30.40 23.93
C ARG A 47 -24.47 -30.43 23.86
N ILE A 48 -25.00 -31.30 23.00
CA ILE A 48 -26.44 -31.40 22.68
C ILE A 48 -27.19 -32.43 23.56
N THR A 49 -26.47 -33.40 24.13
CA THR A 49 -27.05 -34.45 24.99
C THR A 49 -27.45 -33.90 26.37
N GLY A 50 -28.41 -34.56 27.02
CA GLY A 50 -28.85 -34.24 28.39
C GLY A 50 -30.35 -34.01 28.47
N THR A 51 -30.82 -33.67 29.67
CA THR A 51 -32.22 -33.29 29.90
C THR A 51 -32.51 -31.88 29.37
N LYS A 52 -33.79 -31.54 29.12
CA LYS A 52 -34.17 -30.20 28.63
C LYS A 52 -33.66 -29.07 29.56
N PRO A 53 -33.78 -29.17 30.90
CA PRO A 53 -33.25 -28.15 31.82
C PRO A 53 -31.73 -27.97 31.72
N GLU A 54 -30.95 -29.06 31.66
CA GLU A 54 -29.49 -28.99 31.51
C GLU A 54 -29.07 -28.30 30.20
N LEU A 55 -29.82 -28.53 29.12
CA LEU A 55 -29.56 -27.89 27.83
C LEU A 55 -29.84 -26.39 27.89
N ILE A 56 -30.93 -25.99 28.55
CA ILE A 56 -31.28 -24.58 28.78
C ILE A 56 -30.19 -23.91 29.62
N GLU A 57 -29.83 -24.49 30.76
CA GLU A 57 -28.82 -23.93 31.67
C GLU A 57 -27.48 -23.71 30.95
N ARG A 58 -27.07 -24.67 30.11
CA ARG A 58 -25.83 -24.58 29.33
C ARG A 58 -25.87 -23.44 28.31
N ILE A 59 -26.98 -23.28 27.60
CA ILE A 59 -27.18 -22.22 26.62
C ILE A 59 -27.22 -20.86 27.34
N GLU A 60 -27.98 -20.73 28.43
CA GLU A 60 -28.05 -19.51 29.24
C GLU A 60 -26.68 -19.13 29.81
N THR A 61 -25.92 -20.09 30.33
CA THR A 61 -24.55 -19.87 30.81
C THR A 61 -23.63 -19.39 29.69
N HIS A 62 -23.77 -19.94 28.47
CA HIS A 62 -22.98 -19.50 27.32
C HIS A 62 -23.30 -18.04 26.95
N PHE A 63 -24.58 -17.68 26.89
CA PHE A 63 -25.00 -16.30 26.61
C PHE A 63 -24.54 -15.31 27.69
N ASP A 64 -24.67 -15.66 28.97
CA ASP A 64 -24.20 -14.82 30.08
C ASP A 64 -22.67 -14.61 30.03
N LYS A 65 -21.91 -15.68 29.78
CA LYS A 65 -20.46 -15.58 29.56
C LYS A 65 -20.12 -14.68 28.38
N ASN A 66 -20.85 -14.81 27.27
CA ASN A 66 -20.62 -13.98 26.08
C ASN A 66 -20.94 -12.50 26.35
N LYS A 67 -22.03 -12.21 27.08
CA LYS A 67 -22.39 -10.85 27.51
C LYS A 67 -21.28 -10.24 28.37
N LYS A 68 -20.79 -10.97 29.38
CA LYS A 68 -19.68 -10.54 30.25
C LYS A 68 -18.39 -10.35 29.46
N ALA A 69 -18.06 -11.28 28.55
CA ALA A 69 -16.91 -11.16 27.66
C ALA A 69 -17.00 -9.90 26.78
N GLY A 70 -18.18 -9.58 26.25
CA GLY A 70 -18.43 -8.36 25.47
C GLY A 70 -18.12 -7.08 26.26
N VAL A 71 -18.48 -7.03 27.55
CA VAL A 71 -18.16 -5.90 28.44
C VAL A 71 -16.63 -5.78 28.64
N ILE A 72 -15.97 -6.89 28.97
CA ILE A 72 -14.50 -6.92 29.14
C ILE A 72 -13.80 -6.46 27.86
N GLN A 73 -14.23 -6.97 26.71
CA GLN A 73 -13.68 -6.60 25.41
C GLN A 73 -13.92 -5.12 25.09
N ALA A 74 -15.08 -4.54 25.44
CA ALA A 74 -15.35 -3.13 25.24
C ALA A 74 -14.42 -2.24 26.08
N ILE A 75 -14.20 -2.61 27.35
CA ILE A 75 -13.25 -1.93 28.24
C ILE A 75 -11.83 -2.02 27.66
N PHE A 76 -11.44 -3.21 27.20
CA PHE A 76 -10.11 -3.46 26.63
C PHE A 76 -9.89 -2.68 25.32
N ARG A 77 -10.86 -2.67 24.39
CA ARG A 77 -10.79 -1.84 23.17
C ARG A 77 -10.61 -0.36 23.51
N GLY A 78 -11.36 0.15 24.50
CA GLY A 78 -11.18 1.52 24.97
C GLY A 78 -9.81 1.76 25.60
N HIS A 79 -9.26 0.78 26.33
CA HIS A 79 -7.91 0.84 26.87
C HIS A 79 -6.87 0.97 25.75
N LEU A 80 -6.97 0.18 24.67
CA LEU A 80 -6.05 0.26 23.53
C LEU A 80 -6.03 1.65 22.89
N VAL A 81 -7.20 2.28 22.70
CA VAL A 81 -7.28 3.64 22.13
C VAL A 81 -6.64 4.67 23.06
N ARG A 82 -6.98 4.65 24.36
CA ARG A 82 -6.38 5.59 25.33
C ARG A 82 -4.88 5.39 25.46
N PHE A 83 -4.44 4.14 25.41
CA PHE A 83 -3.03 3.79 25.48
C PHE A 83 -2.27 4.25 24.23
N SER A 84 -2.85 4.11 23.03
CA SER A 84 -2.22 4.64 21.81
C SER A 84 -2.11 6.16 21.84
N ILE A 85 -3.15 6.88 22.29
CA ILE A 85 -3.11 8.34 22.47
C ILE A 85 -1.98 8.74 23.43
N LYS A 86 -1.81 8.01 24.54
CA LYS A 86 -0.74 8.27 25.52
C LYS A 86 0.65 8.06 24.91
N LEU A 87 0.83 7.03 24.09
CA LEU A 87 2.12 6.73 23.45
C LEU A 87 2.55 7.79 22.42
N ARG A 88 1.65 8.59 21.86
CA ARG A 88 1.99 9.64 20.87
C ARG A 88 2.75 10.82 21.45
N GLY A 89 2.85 10.91 22.77
CA GLY A 89 3.66 11.91 23.45
C GLY A 89 2.96 13.25 23.67
N CYS A 90 3.75 14.21 24.18
CA CYS A 90 3.25 15.45 24.77
C CYS A 90 2.74 16.47 23.75
N ALA A 91 3.25 16.47 22.51
CA ALA A 91 2.90 17.45 21.49
C ALA A 91 1.66 17.08 20.66
N LEU A 92 0.97 15.97 20.98
CA LEU A 92 -0.20 15.52 20.21
C LEU A 92 -1.30 16.59 20.12
N LYS A 93 -1.57 17.29 21.24
CA LYS A 93 -2.59 18.35 21.30
C LYS A 93 -2.08 19.72 20.88
N LYS A 94 -0.78 19.98 21.10
CA LYS A 94 -0.14 21.26 20.82
C LYS A 94 1.15 21.02 20.06
N ARG A 95 0.99 20.95 18.75
CA ARG A 95 2.04 20.63 17.78
C ARG A 95 3.10 21.73 17.66
N SER A 96 2.72 22.97 17.92
CA SER A 96 3.62 24.12 18.03
C SER A 96 4.67 24.02 19.15
N MET A 97 4.65 22.96 19.97
CA MET A 97 5.68 22.70 20.98
C MET A 97 6.91 22.01 20.37
N CYS A 98 6.78 21.44 19.17
CA CYS A 98 7.88 20.81 18.48
C CYS A 98 8.89 21.87 17.99
N VAL A 99 10.16 21.54 18.07
CA VAL A 99 11.26 22.40 17.60
C VAL A 99 11.44 22.29 16.08
N ASN A 100 11.06 21.17 15.50
CA ASN A 100 11.09 20.96 14.06
C ASN A 100 9.77 21.37 13.40
N ASP A 101 9.85 22.04 12.26
CA ASP A 101 8.69 22.55 11.53
C ASP A 101 8.03 21.49 10.62
N SER A 102 8.82 20.53 10.14
CA SER A 102 8.36 19.45 9.24
C SER A 102 8.93 18.09 9.66
N ASP A 103 8.37 16.99 9.15
CA ASP A 103 8.88 15.62 9.28
C ASP A 103 10.09 15.36 8.37
N PHE A 104 11.00 14.49 8.79
CA PHE A 104 12.28 14.28 8.10
C PHE A 104 12.19 13.41 6.84
N TYR A 105 11.11 12.64 6.66
CA TYR A 105 10.97 11.68 5.57
C TYR A 105 9.79 12.01 4.65
N THR A 106 8.65 12.41 5.22
CA THR A 106 7.52 12.90 4.41
C THR A 106 7.67 14.36 4.03
N LEU A 107 8.47 15.14 4.79
CA LEU A 107 8.59 16.60 4.68
C LEU A 107 7.27 17.33 4.96
N ASP A 108 6.31 16.64 5.57
CA ASP A 108 5.04 17.24 5.95
C ASP A 108 5.24 18.18 7.14
N PRO A 109 4.68 19.40 7.11
CA PRO A 109 4.60 20.26 8.27
C PRO A 109 4.03 19.50 9.45
N ILE A 110 4.60 19.72 10.63
CA ILE A 110 4.20 19.02 11.84
C ILE A 110 2.70 19.19 12.12
N ASP A 111 2.11 20.33 11.78
CA ASP A 111 0.68 20.60 11.94
C ASP A 111 -0.22 19.82 10.96
N GLU A 112 0.29 19.36 9.83
CA GLU A 112 -0.47 18.64 8.79
C GLU A 112 -0.47 17.12 8.97
N ILE A 113 0.45 16.55 9.77
CA ILE A 113 0.53 15.10 10.00
C ILE A 113 -0.80 14.58 10.58
N GLU A 114 -1.31 13.43 10.17
CA GLU A 114 -2.55 12.94 10.80
C GLU A 114 -2.34 12.57 12.28
N CYS A 115 -3.35 12.82 13.14
CA CYS A 115 -3.30 12.40 14.55
C CYS A 115 -3.10 10.88 14.72
N SER A 116 -3.53 10.09 13.74
CA SER A 116 -3.36 8.64 13.63
C SER A 116 -1.90 8.22 13.38
N ASP A 117 -1.09 9.08 12.78
CA ASP A 117 0.31 8.83 12.40
C ASP A 117 1.31 9.74 13.12
N PHE A 118 0.85 10.68 13.96
CA PHE A 118 1.73 11.55 14.72
C PHE A 118 2.38 10.88 15.95
N TYR A 119 3.65 11.17 16.18
CA TYR A 119 4.42 10.83 17.39
C TYR A 119 5.31 12.00 17.82
N SER A 120 5.52 12.15 19.12
CA SER A 120 6.43 13.14 19.69
C SER A 120 7.18 12.59 20.89
N TYR A 121 8.42 13.02 21.06
CA TYR A 121 9.21 12.70 22.25
C TYR A 121 10.06 13.90 22.69
N ILE A 122 10.52 13.84 23.93
CA ILE A 122 11.39 14.87 24.53
C ILE A 122 12.80 14.30 24.61
N ASP A 123 13.79 15.03 24.11
CA ASP A 123 15.20 14.64 24.24
C ASP A 123 15.75 14.90 25.65
N LYS A 124 17.05 14.62 25.84
CA LYS A 124 17.70 14.83 27.15
C LYS A 124 17.91 16.31 27.48
N GLN A 125 17.98 17.17 26.47
CA GLN A 125 18.08 18.61 26.62
C GLN A 125 16.72 19.29 26.86
N GLY A 126 15.61 18.55 26.77
CA GLY A 126 14.26 19.06 26.97
C GLY A 126 13.59 19.58 25.71
N PHE A 127 14.20 19.39 24.53
CA PHE A 127 13.60 19.75 23.26
C PHE A 127 12.57 18.69 22.83
N ILE A 128 11.46 19.16 22.29
CA ILE A 128 10.36 18.30 21.82
C ILE A 128 10.47 18.17 20.31
N TYR A 129 10.46 16.94 19.82
CA TYR A 129 10.46 16.66 18.38
C TYR A 129 9.20 15.93 17.99
N GLY A 130 8.61 16.33 16.85
CA GLY A 130 7.44 15.71 16.24
C GLY A 130 7.83 14.92 15.00
N PHE A 131 7.15 13.80 14.77
CA PHE A 131 7.43 12.90 13.65
C PHE A 131 6.16 12.21 13.17
N SER A 132 6.19 11.75 11.92
CA SER A 132 5.34 10.66 11.48
C SER A 132 5.87 9.32 12.03
N VAL A 133 4.96 8.49 12.56
CA VAL A 133 5.25 7.12 13.00
C VAL A 133 5.74 6.30 11.81
N SER A 134 5.11 6.46 10.64
CA SER A 134 5.52 5.80 9.39
C SER A 134 6.95 6.17 8.97
N SER A 135 7.33 7.43 9.14
CA SER A 135 8.71 7.92 8.91
C SER A 135 9.70 7.26 9.86
N LEU A 136 9.40 7.22 11.16
CA LEU A 136 10.26 6.59 12.18
C LEU A 136 10.44 5.08 11.94
N ILE A 137 9.38 4.37 11.54
CA ILE A 137 9.47 2.96 11.19
C ILE A 137 10.37 2.75 9.97
N SER A 138 10.29 3.65 8.98
CA SER A 138 11.16 3.62 7.79
C SER A 138 12.63 3.86 8.16
N LEU A 139 12.90 4.74 9.12
CA LEU A 139 14.23 4.96 9.68
C LEU A 139 14.77 3.70 10.39
N PHE A 140 13.95 3.00 11.16
CA PHE A 140 14.35 1.82 11.92
C PHE A 140 14.65 0.59 11.05
N LYS A 141 14.16 0.58 9.80
CA LYS A 141 14.49 -0.46 8.82
C LYS A 141 15.92 -0.35 8.28
N ARG A 142 16.56 0.81 8.40
CA ARG A 142 17.93 1.02 7.89
C ARG A 142 18.93 0.27 8.76
N LYS A 143 19.96 -0.32 8.14
CA LYS A 143 21.09 -0.92 8.86
C LYS A 143 21.98 0.20 9.41
N GLY A 144 22.14 0.28 10.74
CA GLY A 144 23.04 1.25 11.37
C GLY A 144 22.59 1.72 12.75
N HIS A 145 23.23 2.79 13.25
CA HIS A 145 22.84 3.43 14.50
C HIS A 145 21.58 4.28 14.30
N ILE A 146 20.52 3.90 15.01
CA ILE A 146 19.27 4.65 15.03
C ILE A 146 19.48 5.92 15.84
N THR A 147 19.38 7.07 15.16
CA THR A 147 19.55 8.40 15.74
C THR A 147 18.40 9.30 15.30
N ASN A 148 18.09 10.33 16.09
CA ASN A 148 17.13 11.34 15.68
C ASN A 148 17.70 12.13 14.48
N PRO A 149 16.95 12.25 13.37
CA PRO A 149 17.38 12.96 12.16
C PRO A 149 17.79 14.43 12.34
N TYR A 150 17.26 15.14 13.34
CA TYR A 150 17.50 16.58 13.55
C TYR A 150 18.74 16.87 14.39
N ASN A 151 18.91 16.15 15.51
CA ASN A 151 20.00 16.41 16.46
C ASN A 151 21.08 15.31 16.47
N ARG A 152 20.89 14.22 15.70
CA ARG A 152 21.80 13.06 15.59
C ARG A 152 22.04 12.32 16.89
N GLU A 153 21.23 12.55 17.92
CA GLU A 153 21.33 11.82 19.18
C GLU A 153 20.75 10.41 19.06
N LYS A 154 21.32 9.47 19.82
CA LYS A 154 20.81 8.09 19.85
C LYS A 154 19.45 8.05 20.54
N LEU A 155 18.48 7.41 19.88
CA LEU A 155 17.21 7.08 20.51
C LEU A 155 17.41 5.94 21.51
N ASP A 156 16.85 6.10 22.71
CA ASP A 156 16.91 5.07 23.74
C ASP A 156 15.95 3.91 23.44
N PHE A 157 16.28 2.74 23.99
CA PHE A 157 15.51 1.52 23.74
C PHE A 157 14.05 1.60 24.16
N LYS A 158 13.74 2.41 25.18
CA LYS A 158 12.36 2.60 25.65
C LYS A 158 11.55 3.36 24.60
N THR A 159 12.03 4.51 24.14
CA THR A 159 11.40 5.30 23.07
C THR A 159 11.22 4.49 21.79
N MET A 160 12.24 3.73 21.37
CA MET A 160 12.12 2.85 20.20
C MET A 160 11.00 1.81 20.36
N ASN A 161 10.91 1.17 21.54
CA ASN A 161 9.85 0.20 21.82
C ASN A 161 8.46 0.84 21.86
N GLU A 162 8.33 2.05 22.40
CA GLU A 162 7.08 2.82 22.40
C GLU A 162 6.61 3.12 20.97
N ILE A 163 7.53 3.51 20.08
CA ILE A 163 7.23 3.77 18.66
C ILE A 163 6.78 2.47 17.96
N PHE A 164 7.49 1.35 18.15
CA PHE A 164 7.09 0.07 17.57
C PHE A 164 5.74 -0.42 18.09
N LEU A 165 5.47 -0.21 19.38
CA LEU A 165 4.21 -0.57 20.00
C LEU A 165 3.08 0.29 19.46
N LEU A 166 3.29 1.60 19.34
CA LEU A 166 2.35 2.53 18.74
C LEU A 166 2.04 2.14 17.29
N TYR A 167 3.05 1.84 16.49
CA TYR A 167 2.85 1.38 15.10
C TYR A 167 1.98 0.12 15.04
N LYS A 168 2.24 -0.88 15.90
CA LYS A 168 1.40 -2.09 15.97
C LYS A 168 -0.04 -1.77 16.40
N LEU A 169 -0.22 -0.86 17.35
CA LEU A 169 -1.56 -0.42 17.78
C LEU A 169 -2.28 0.34 16.67
N CYS A 170 -1.59 1.19 15.91
CA CYS A 170 -2.16 1.88 14.76
C CYS A 170 -2.66 0.88 13.71
N ASN A 171 -1.92 -0.21 13.44
CA ASN A 171 -2.38 -1.26 12.53
C ASN A 171 -3.65 -1.99 13.01
N ILE A 172 -3.84 -2.10 14.33
CA ILE A 172 -5.04 -2.72 14.93
C ILE A 172 -6.23 -1.76 14.91
N LEU A 173 -5.99 -0.48 15.21
CA LEU A 173 -7.02 0.55 15.35
C LEU A 173 -7.44 1.17 14.00
N TYR A 174 -6.51 1.26 13.06
CA TYR A 174 -6.65 1.93 11.76
C TYR A 174 -6.10 1.08 10.60
N PRO A 175 -6.68 -0.11 10.34
CA PRO A 175 -6.15 -1.03 9.33
C PRO A 175 -6.16 -0.48 7.89
N SER A 176 -6.96 0.55 7.60
CA SER A 176 -7.15 1.12 6.25
C SER A 176 -6.33 2.38 5.95
N GLN A 177 -5.65 2.97 6.94
CA GLN A 177 -5.06 4.32 6.83
C GLN A 177 -3.53 4.36 6.84
N LEU A 178 -2.85 3.27 7.21
CA LEU A 178 -1.39 3.27 7.14
C LEU A 178 -0.94 2.99 5.70
N PRO A 179 -0.03 3.80 5.13
CA PRO A 179 0.62 3.43 3.88
C PRO A 179 1.26 2.06 4.12
N VAL A 180 0.89 1.08 3.30
CA VAL A 180 1.37 -0.29 3.40
C VAL A 180 2.88 -0.25 3.30
N VAL A 181 3.52 -0.41 4.45
CA VAL A 181 4.97 -0.58 4.53
C VAL A 181 5.29 -1.88 3.80
N GLU A 182 5.82 -1.77 2.58
CA GLU A 182 6.20 -2.90 1.73
C GLU A 182 6.94 -3.95 2.57
N LYS A 183 6.36 -5.16 2.65
CA LYS A 183 7.13 -6.34 3.02
C LYS A 183 8.03 -6.63 1.82
N GLN A 184 9.33 -6.36 1.97
CA GLN A 184 10.29 -6.95 1.06
C GLN A 184 10.13 -8.46 1.15
N VAL A 185 9.68 -9.06 0.06
CA VAL A 185 9.72 -10.51 -0.12
C VAL A 185 11.21 -10.84 -0.08
N ALA A 186 11.63 -11.53 0.98
CA ALA A 186 12.95 -12.14 1.00
C ALA A 186 13.05 -12.97 -0.28
N ASN A 187 14.04 -12.67 -1.13
CA ASN A 187 14.33 -13.50 -2.28
C ASN A 187 14.69 -14.89 -1.76
N SER A 188 13.70 -15.79 -1.72
CA SER A 188 13.93 -17.21 -1.61
C SER A 188 14.70 -17.61 -2.87
N VAL A 189 16.00 -17.76 -2.72
CA VAL A 189 16.83 -18.42 -3.72
C VAL A 189 16.33 -19.85 -3.82
N VAL A 190 15.41 -20.10 -4.76
CA VAL A 190 15.06 -21.46 -5.15
C VAL A 190 16.26 -21.97 -5.94
N GLN A 191 17.09 -22.81 -5.31
CA GLN A 191 18.04 -23.63 -6.04
C GLN A 191 17.25 -24.55 -6.96
N VAL A 192 17.25 -24.24 -8.26
CA VAL A 192 16.70 -25.13 -9.28
C VAL A 192 17.69 -26.27 -9.47
N ALA A 193 17.26 -27.48 -9.08
CA ALA A 193 17.99 -28.71 -9.33
C ALA A 193 18.20 -28.89 -10.84
N SER A 194 19.45 -29.16 -11.22
CA SER A 194 19.87 -29.45 -12.59
C SER A 194 19.18 -30.72 -13.12
N LEU A 195 18.42 -30.60 -14.22
CA LEU A 195 17.98 -31.75 -15.00
C LEU A 195 19.11 -32.17 -15.98
N PRO A 196 19.28 -33.47 -16.29
CA PRO A 196 20.34 -33.93 -17.19
C PRO A 196 19.98 -33.59 -18.64
N GLY A 197 20.93 -32.96 -19.35
CA GLY A 197 20.80 -32.66 -20.78
C GLY A 197 20.99 -33.89 -21.67
N PRO A 198 20.41 -33.92 -22.89
CA PRO A 198 20.64 -34.97 -23.86
C PRO A 198 21.97 -34.76 -24.59
N ALA A 199 22.59 -35.88 -24.97
CA ALA A 199 23.93 -35.98 -25.54
C ALA A 199 24.10 -35.32 -26.91
N SER A 200 25.27 -34.71 -27.14
CA SER A 200 25.79 -34.30 -28.45
C SER A 200 26.41 -35.48 -29.21
N PRO A 201 26.52 -35.40 -30.54
CA PRO A 201 27.64 -36.00 -31.26
C PRO A 201 28.63 -34.94 -31.79
N ALA A 202 29.85 -35.41 -31.96
CA ALA A 202 31.08 -34.66 -32.17
C ALA A 202 31.30 -34.08 -33.59
N GLY A 203 32.19 -33.08 -33.68
CA GLY A 203 32.82 -32.61 -34.92
C GLY A 203 33.83 -31.49 -34.62
N ALA A 204 35.11 -31.74 -34.94
CA ALA A 204 36.30 -30.97 -34.55
C ALA A 204 36.55 -29.68 -35.36
N VAL A 205 37.38 -28.76 -34.84
CA VAL A 205 38.67 -28.24 -35.39
C VAL A 205 39.11 -26.94 -34.69
N SER A 206 40.44 -26.75 -34.67
CA SER A 206 41.34 -26.01 -33.77
C SER A 206 41.50 -24.48 -33.91
N ILE A 207 41.85 -23.85 -32.76
CA ILE A 207 42.91 -22.86 -32.44
C ILE A 207 43.24 -21.73 -33.45
N VAL A 208 43.13 -20.46 -33.04
CA VAL A 208 44.21 -19.43 -33.08
C VAL A 208 43.98 -18.36 -31.99
N SER A 209 45.07 -18.04 -31.30
CA SER A 209 45.31 -17.02 -30.27
C SER A 209 45.43 -15.59 -30.81
N GLY A 210 44.88 -14.62 -30.10
CA GLY A 210 45.20 -13.20 -30.22
C GLY A 210 44.43 -12.35 -29.20
N SER A 211 45.12 -11.85 -28.16
CA SER A 211 44.63 -10.75 -27.31
C SER A 211 44.92 -9.43 -28.04
N PRO A 212 44.00 -8.43 -28.14
CA PRO A 212 43.71 -7.46 -27.05
C PRO A 212 42.26 -6.88 -27.13
N PRO A 213 41.91 -5.73 -26.51
CA PRO A 213 42.07 -5.24 -25.13
C PRO A 213 40.73 -5.16 -24.37
N LEU A 214 40.80 -4.83 -23.08
CA LEU A 214 39.66 -4.58 -22.18
C LEU A 214 38.81 -3.38 -22.63
N SER A 215 37.70 -3.63 -23.32
CA SER A 215 36.56 -2.72 -23.40
C SER A 215 35.30 -3.49 -23.81
N ALA A 216 34.28 -3.47 -22.95
CA ALA A 216 32.91 -3.97 -23.11
C ALA A 216 32.56 -5.08 -22.10
N VAL A 217 32.19 -4.68 -20.87
CA VAL A 217 31.30 -5.51 -20.06
C VAL A 217 29.93 -5.41 -20.72
N GLY A 218 29.69 -6.38 -21.61
CA GLY A 218 28.50 -6.47 -22.43
C GLY A 218 27.23 -6.57 -21.61
N ASN A 219 26.27 -5.75 -22.01
CA ASN A 219 24.85 -5.91 -21.77
C ASN A 219 24.43 -7.38 -21.88
N ILE A 220 24.00 -7.96 -20.77
CA ILE A 220 23.12 -9.14 -20.81
C ILE A 220 21.73 -8.60 -21.15
N ALA A 221 21.55 -8.22 -22.41
CA ALA A 221 20.23 -8.06 -22.98
C ALA A 221 19.63 -9.47 -23.06
N GLN A 222 18.65 -9.74 -22.19
CA GLN A 222 17.72 -10.82 -22.45
C GLN A 222 17.10 -10.58 -23.82
N VAL A 223 17.40 -11.46 -24.77
CA VAL A 223 16.80 -11.50 -26.10
C VAL A 223 15.32 -11.86 -25.91
N LEU A 224 14.50 -10.87 -25.66
CA LEU A 224 13.06 -10.93 -25.86
C LEU A 224 12.81 -10.52 -27.32
N ASN A 225 11.90 -11.21 -28.00
CA ASN A 225 11.44 -10.86 -29.35
C ASN A 225 10.92 -9.41 -29.37
N ILE A 226 11.77 -8.44 -29.72
CA ILE A 226 11.35 -7.05 -29.86
C ILE A 226 10.66 -6.91 -31.21
N THR A 227 9.38 -6.56 -31.18
CA THR A 227 8.63 -6.28 -32.42
C THR A 227 9.19 -5.02 -33.11
N PRO A 228 9.14 -4.91 -34.45
CA PRO A 228 9.59 -3.71 -35.16
C PRO A 228 8.94 -2.41 -34.63
N GLN A 229 7.66 -2.49 -34.26
CA GLN A 229 6.90 -1.40 -33.65
C GLN A 229 7.49 -0.98 -32.29
N GLN A 230 7.88 -1.92 -31.44
CA GLN A 230 8.52 -1.59 -30.15
C GLN A 230 9.91 -0.97 -30.31
N ASN A 231 10.65 -1.29 -31.37
CA ASN A 231 11.92 -0.63 -31.66
C ASN A 231 11.71 0.83 -32.10
N GLU A 232 10.74 1.08 -32.98
CA GLU A 232 10.37 2.44 -33.41
C GLU A 232 9.91 3.30 -32.22
N LEU A 233 9.09 2.74 -31.33
CA LEU A 233 8.67 3.38 -30.08
C LEU A 233 9.87 3.71 -29.16
N ARG A 234 10.86 2.82 -29.05
CA ARG A 234 12.08 3.08 -28.27
C ARG A 234 12.90 4.21 -28.88
N GLU A 235 13.06 4.22 -30.20
CA GLU A 235 13.78 5.30 -30.89
C GLU A 235 13.08 6.65 -30.69
N ARG A 236 11.75 6.69 -30.81
CA ARG A 236 10.96 7.89 -30.52
C ARG A 236 11.16 8.37 -29.08
N MET A 237 11.14 7.46 -28.10
CA MET A 237 11.36 7.81 -26.69
C MET A 237 12.77 8.36 -26.45
N ASN A 238 13.80 7.79 -27.08
CA ASN A 238 15.17 8.30 -26.98
C ASN A 238 15.30 9.72 -27.54
N VAL A 239 14.62 10.00 -28.67
CA VAL A 239 14.59 11.35 -29.25
C VAL A 239 13.91 12.34 -28.30
N ILE A 240 12.76 11.97 -27.73
CA ILE A 240 12.05 12.82 -26.75
C ILE A 240 12.94 13.11 -25.54
N GLN A 241 13.55 12.07 -24.96
CA GLN A 241 14.37 12.19 -23.75
C GLN A 241 15.67 12.98 -23.95
N SER A 242 16.13 13.12 -25.19
CA SER A 242 17.29 13.96 -25.54
C SER A 242 17.01 15.46 -25.49
N ARG A 243 15.74 15.87 -25.49
CA ARG A 243 15.31 17.28 -25.47
C ARG A 243 15.42 17.90 -24.06
N PRO A 244 15.49 19.24 -23.95
CA PRO A 244 15.44 19.93 -22.66
C PRO A 244 14.18 19.58 -21.86
N THR A 245 14.30 19.53 -20.53
CA THR A 245 13.22 19.13 -19.63
C THR A 245 11.95 19.95 -19.81
N GLU A 246 12.06 21.28 -19.96
CA GLU A 246 10.89 22.15 -20.15
C GLU A 246 10.16 21.88 -21.46
N ASP A 247 10.88 21.58 -22.55
CA ASP A 247 10.27 21.26 -23.84
C ASP A 247 9.55 19.91 -23.78
N ARG A 248 10.14 18.93 -23.10
CA ARG A 248 9.51 17.63 -22.86
C ARG A 248 8.22 17.74 -22.06
N ILE A 249 8.20 18.57 -21.02
CA ILE A 249 6.98 18.84 -20.23
C ILE A 249 5.92 19.46 -21.14
N ARG A 250 6.26 20.50 -21.89
CA ARG A 250 5.32 21.17 -22.81
C ARG A 250 4.72 20.21 -23.82
N GLU A 251 5.57 19.45 -24.51
CA GLU A 251 5.15 18.48 -25.52
C GLU A 251 4.27 17.37 -24.93
N LEU A 252 4.61 16.90 -23.72
CA LEU A 252 3.81 15.90 -23.03
C LEU A 252 2.40 16.40 -22.70
N PHE A 253 2.26 17.63 -22.21
CA PHE A 253 0.95 18.23 -21.95
C PHE A 253 0.16 18.47 -23.25
N MET A 254 0.84 18.87 -24.34
CA MET A 254 0.20 18.93 -25.67
C MET A 254 -0.30 17.57 -26.15
N GLU A 255 0.41 16.48 -25.88
CA GLU A 255 -0.05 15.12 -26.20
C GLU A 255 -1.28 14.75 -25.35
N MET A 256 -1.26 15.05 -24.04
CA MET A 256 -2.42 14.81 -23.18
C MET A 256 -3.67 15.54 -23.67
N ASP A 257 -3.48 16.74 -24.25
CA ASP A 257 -4.55 17.52 -24.85
C ASP A 257 -5.10 16.85 -26.13
N GLN A 258 -4.21 16.36 -27.00
CA GLN A 258 -4.59 15.60 -28.20
C GLN A 258 -5.35 14.31 -27.86
N LEU A 259 -5.05 13.70 -26.70
CA LEU A 259 -5.75 12.54 -26.17
C LEU A 259 -7.15 12.87 -25.62
N GLY A 260 -7.52 14.15 -25.54
CA GLY A 260 -8.86 14.63 -25.21
C GLY A 260 -8.99 15.31 -23.85
N ASN A 261 -7.88 15.67 -23.21
CA ASN A 261 -7.89 16.40 -21.94
C ASN A 261 -7.66 17.90 -22.19
N TYR A 262 -7.98 18.76 -21.22
CA TYR A 262 -7.61 20.18 -21.30
C TYR A 262 -6.64 20.44 -20.16
N THR A 263 -5.36 20.43 -20.47
CA THR A 263 -4.28 20.41 -19.48
C THR A 263 -3.45 21.69 -19.52
N ASN A 264 -2.59 21.87 -18.52
CA ASN A 264 -1.66 22.99 -18.49
C ASN A 264 -0.33 22.58 -17.85
N GLU A 265 0.78 22.80 -18.54
CA GLU A 265 2.14 22.44 -18.09
C GLU A 265 2.49 23.00 -16.71
N THR A 266 1.95 24.17 -16.36
CA THR A 266 2.18 24.81 -15.05
C THR A 266 1.68 23.96 -13.89
N TRP A 267 0.76 23.01 -14.12
CA TRP A 267 0.29 22.09 -13.10
C TRP A 267 1.37 21.15 -12.58
N PHE A 268 2.38 20.88 -13.41
CA PHE A 268 3.55 20.09 -13.04
C PHE A 268 4.79 20.96 -12.85
N SER A 269 5.06 21.93 -13.72
CA SER A 269 6.26 22.78 -13.64
C SER A 269 6.31 23.62 -12.35
N ASN A 270 5.16 24.05 -11.83
CA ASN A 270 5.10 24.84 -10.58
C ASN A 270 5.05 23.98 -9.30
N LEU A 271 5.17 22.66 -9.40
CA LEU A 271 5.20 21.83 -8.22
C LEU A 271 6.45 22.13 -7.39
N THR A 272 6.22 22.34 -6.09
CA THR A 272 7.30 22.40 -5.10
C THR A 272 7.99 21.04 -5.01
N ASP A 273 9.19 21.00 -4.42
CA ASP A 273 9.91 19.75 -4.17
C ASP A 273 9.05 18.71 -3.44
N ARG A 274 8.28 19.15 -2.43
CA ARG A 274 7.31 18.32 -1.73
C ARG A 274 6.18 17.84 -2.65
N GLY A 275 5.69 18.73 -3.53
CA GLY A 275 4.71 18.40 -4.55
C GLY A 275 5.19 17.31 -5.50
N LEU A 276 6.45 17.36 -5.94
CA LEU A 276 7.07 16.35 -6.80
C LEU A 276 7.22 15.00 -6.10
N VAL A 277 7.68 14.99 -4.85
CA VAL A 277 7.79 13.74 -4.05
C VAL A 277 6.41 13.10 -3.87
N ASN A 278 5.41 13.90 -3.49
CA ASN A 278 4.04 13.40 -3.31
C ASN A 278 3.43 12.94 -4.63
N TYR A 279 3.67 13.67 -5.72
CA TYR A 279 3.21 13.29 -7.04
C TYR A 279 3.74 11.93 -7.45
N PHE A 280 5.05 11.71 -7.28
CA PHE A 280 5.68 10.42 -7.55
C PHE A 280 5.05 9.30 -6.72
N ARG A 281 4.90 9.51 -5.41
CA ARG A 281 4.32 8.52 -4.48
C ARG A 281 2.88 8.18 -4.85
N TYR A 282 2.05 9.17 -5.14
CA TYR A 282 0.66 8.96 -5.52
C TYR A 282 0.53 8.28 -6.88
N LEU A 283 1.35 8.67 -7.87
CA LEU A 283 1.34 8.02 -9.17
C LEU A 283 1.78 6.56 -9.07
N TYR A 284 2.80 6.26 -8.26
CA TYR A 284 3.20 4.88 -7.96
C TYR A 284 2.10 4.09 -7.26
N ASP A 285 1.40 4.69 -6.28
CA ASP A 285 0.28 4.04 -5.56
C ASP A 285 -0.89 3.73 -6.50
N ILE A 286 -1.23 4.66 -7.39
CA ILE A 286 -2.27 4.47 -8.42
C ILE A 286 -1.85 3.36 -9.39
N TRP A 287 -0.63 3.41 -9.92
CA TRP A 287 -0.13 2.41 -10.84
C TRP A 287 -0.07 1.01 -10.20
N SER A 288 0.39 0.93 -8.95
CA SER A 288 0.67 -0.34 -8.28
C SER A 288 -0.56 -0.97 -7.65
N TYR A 289 -1.42 -0.16 -7.01
CA TYR A 289 -2.46 -0.63 -6.11
C TYR A 289 -3.85 -0.06 -6.45
N ARG A 290 -4.05 1.26 -6.36
CA ARG A 290 -5.40 1.86 -6.41
C ARG A 290 -6.07 1.76 -7.78
N GLY A 291 -5.30 1.77 -8.86
CA GLY A 291 -5.83 1.63 -10.21
C GLY A 291 -6.39 0.25 -10.53
N GLN A 292 -6.20 -0.75 -9.65
CA GLN A 292 -6.65 -2.15 -9.84
C GLN A 292 -6.26 -2.74 -11.21
N LEU A 293 -5.15 -2.26 -11.78
CA LEU A 293 -4.70 -2.65 -13.11
C LEU A 293 -4.11 -4.06 -13.05
N THR A 294 -4.64 -4.96 -13.87
CA THR A 294 -4.03 -6.27 -14.06
C THR A 294 -2.64 -6.12 -14.69
N ARG A 295 -1.77 -7.12 -14.50
CA ARG A 295 -0.44 -7.13 -15.12
C ARG A 295 -0.53 -6.98 -16.65
N GLN A 296 -1.54 -7.60 -17.27
CA GLN A 296 -1.77 -7.48 -18.71
C GLN A 296 -2.13 -6.04 -19.11
N THR A 297 -3.01 -5.39 -18.34
CA THR A 297 -3.37 -3.99 -18.58
C THR A 297 -2.16 -3.07 -18.44
N LYS A 298 -1.32 -3.26 -17.40
CA LYS A 298 -0.08 -2.49 -17.21
C LYS A 298 0.87 -2.62 -18.40
N THR A 299 1.07 -3.84 -18.92
CA THR A 299 1.90 -4.07 -20.12
C THR A 299 1.31 -3.50 -21.40
N ARG A 300 0.01 -3.22 -21.43
CA ARG A 300 -0.66 -2.58 -22.58
C ARG A 300 -0.59 -1.06 -22.50
N ILE A 301 -0.61 -0.50 -21.29
CA ILE A 301 -0.40 0.94 -21.05
C ILE A 301 1.06 1.32 -21.23
N SER A 302 1.99 0.50 -20.71
CA SER A 302 3.43 0.70 -20.89
C SER A 302 4.06 -0.53 -21.52
N SER A 303 4.16 -0.51 -22.85
CA SER A 303 4.58 -1.65 -23.66
C SER A 303 6.09 -1.87 -23.71
N LEU A 304 6.88 -0.85 -23.36
CA LEU A 304 8.34 -0.91 -23.43
C LEU A 304 8.98 -1.47 -22.16
N GLN A 305 8.52 -1.01 -20.99
CA GLN A 305 9.00 -1.41 -19.67
C GLN A 305 8.02 -0.99 -18.59
N ASP A 306 8.19 -1.47 -17.35
CA ASP A 306 7.44 -0.89 -16.22
C ASP A 306 7.90 0.59 -16.04
N PRO A 307 6.97 1.56 -15.96
CA PRO A 307 7.32 2.98 -15.84
C PRO A 307 8.19 3.30 -14.62
N PHE A 308 8.12 2.45 -13.58
CA PHE A 308 8.86 2.56 -12.33
C PHE A 308 10.07 1.61 -12.26
N ALA A 309 10.41 0.93 -13.36
CA ALA A 309 11.58 0.06 -13.43
C ALA A 309 12.88 0.83 -13.12
N GLY A 310 13.73 0.24 -12.28
CA GLY A 310 15.03 0.83 -11.92
C GLY A 310 14.98 1.90 -10.82
N MET A 311 13.78 2.31 -10.36
CA MET A 311 13.61 3.37 -9.35
C MET A 311 13.55 2.85 -7.91
N ALA A 312 14.39 1.85 -7.58
CA ALA A 312 14.31 1.11 -6.32
C ALA A 312 14.69 1.93 -5.07
N ASN A 313 15.25 3.14 -5.20
CA ASN A 313 15.68 3.96 -4.06
C ASN A 313 15.63 5.47 -4.36
N LEU A 314 14.47 6.11 -4.20
CA LEU A 314 14.35 7.58 -4.25
C LEU A 314 14.92 8.30 -3.02
N GLN A 315 15.55 7.56 -2.09
CA GLN A 315 15.99 8.10 -0.80
C GLN A 315 17.20 9.05 -0.90
N THR A 316 17.83 9.19 -2.07
CA THR A 316 19.07 9.96 -2.28
C THR A 316 19.14 10.69 -3.63
N VAL A 317 18.02 10.85 -4.32
CA VAL A 317 18.00 11.47 -5.66
C VAL A 317 17.96 12.99 -5.53
N GLU A 318 18.83 13.71 -6.23
CA GLU A 318 18.78 15.18 -6.30
C GLU A 318 17.43 15.66 -6.86
N LEU A 319 16.96 16.84 -6.45
CA LEU A 319 15.62 17.34 -6.78
C LEU A 319 15.36 17.48 -8.28
N ASP A 320 16.36 17.96 -9.04
CA ASP A 320 16.26 18.05 -10.50
C ASP A 320 16.21 16.68 -11.16
N GLU A 321 16.86 15.68 -10.56
CA GLU A 321 16.73 14.30 -10.99
C GLU A 321 15.32 13.78 -10.69
N LEU A 322 14.72 14.07 -9.53
CA LEU A 322 13.36 13.64 -9.22
C LEU A 322 12.32 14.16 -10.22
N ARG A 323 12.43 15.43 -10.65
CA ARG A 323 11.56 15.99 -11.70
C ARG A 323 11.71 15.21 -13.01
N LYS A 324 12.94 14.90 -13.42
CA LYS A 324 13.21 14.08 -14.61
C LYS A 324 12.66 12.65 -14.47
N HIS A 325 12.73 12.05 -13.29
CA HIS A 325 12.14 10.74 -13.02
C HIS A 325 10.62 10.77 -13.12
N CYS A 326 9.96 11.76 -12.51
CA CYS A 326 8.51 11.93 -12.63
C CYS A 326 8.10 12.10 -14.09
N LEU A 327 8.81 12.95 -14.83
CA LEU A 327 8.59 13.17 -16.26
C LEU A 327 8.78 11.88 -17.06
N HIS A 328 9.84 11.11 -16.80
CA HIS A 328 10.07 9.82 -17.44
C HIS A 328 8.91 8.83 -17.22
N VAL A 329 8.40 8.72 -15.98
CA VAL A 329 7.23 7.88 -15.67
C VAL A 329 6.02 8.32 -16.50
N MET A 330 5.74 9.62 -16.52
CA MET A 330 4.59 10.16 -17.25
C MET A 330 4.71 9.88 -18.75
N GLU A 331 5.87 10.14 -19.36
CA GLU A 331 6.14 9.87 -20.77
C GLU A 331 5.94 8.39 -21.10
N HIS A 332 6.42 7.49 -20.25
CA HIS A 332 6.22 6.05 -20.44
C HIS A 332 4.73 5.66 -20.40
N MET A 333 3.96 6.23 -19.46
CA MET A 333 2.53 5.93 -19.35
C MET A 333 1.69 6.55 -20.48
N VAL A 334 2.08 7.70 -21.01
CA VAL A 334 1.33 8.44 -22.03
C VAL A 334 1.69 7.98 -23.44
N TYR A 335 2.98 7.86 -23.77
CA TYR A 335 3.42 7.59 -25.14
C TYR A 335 3.46 6.10 -25.49
N THR A 336 3.69 5.21 -24.52
CA THR A 336 4.06 3.81 -24.83
C THR A 336 2.90 2.82 -24.78
N GLY A 337 1.65 3.32 -24.79
CA GLY A 337 0.46 2.49 -24.93
C GLY A 337 0.42 1.78 -26.28
N ILE A 338 -0.12 0.56 -26.31
CA ILE A 338 -0.21 -0.25 -27.55
C ILE A 338 -1.21 0.33 -28.58
N ASP A 339 -2.17 1.12 -28.12
CA ASP A 339 -3.16 1.83 -28.92
C ASP A 339 -3.59 3.12 -28.22
N ILE A 340 -4.38 3.94 -28.92
CA ILE A 340 -4.86 5.23 -28.42
C ILE A 340 -5.70 5.10 -27.14
N GLU A 341 -6.41 3.99 -26.94
CA GLU A 341 -7.25 3.77 -25.76
C GLU A 341 -6.38 3.52 -24.52
N TYR A 342 -5.32 2.71 -24.63
CA TYR A 342 -4.38 2.51 -23.52
C TYR A 342 -3.54 3.75 -23.23
N GLN A 343 -3.23 4.58 -24.24
CA GLN A 343 -2.61 5.90 -24.04
C GLN A 343 -3.54 6.85 -23.25
N ARG A 344 -4.85 6.86 -23.57
CA ARG A 344 -5.86 7.58 -22.80
C ARG A 344 -5.92 7.10 -21.35
N ILE A 345 -5.95 5.79 -21.13
CA ILE A 345 -5.97 5.22 -19.76
C ILE A 345 -4.71 5.62 -18.99
N GLY A 346 -3.53 5.49 -19.59
CA GLY A 346 -2.28 5.93 -18.97
C GLY A 346 -2.28 7.42 -18.61
N THR A 347 -2.79 8.25 -19.52
CA THR A 347 -2.96 9.70 -19.32
C THR A 347 -3.91 10.01 -18.16
N LEU A 348 -5.04 9.30 -18.05
CA LEU A 348 -5.98 9.49 -16.94
C LEU A 348 -5.33 9.18 -15.59
N HIS A 349 -4.54 8.12 -15.47
CA HIS A 349 -3.83 7.81 -14.22
C HIS A 349 -2.79 8.88 -13.86
N VAL A 350 -2.07 9.39 -14.84
CA VAL A 350 -1.13 10.51 -14.68
C VAL A 350 -1.84 11.76 -14.17
N LEU A 351 -2.96 12.14 -14.80
CA LEU A 351 -3.75 13.30 -14.43
C LEU A 351 -4.44 13.13 -13.07
N SER A 352 -4.95 11.94 -12.75
CA SER A 352 -5.49 11.58 -11.44
C SER A 352 -4.48 11.87 -10.32
N ALA A 353 -3.23 11.41 -10.47
CA ALA A 353 -2.17 11.72 -9.50
C ALA A 353 -1.90 13.23 -9.40
N LEU A 354 -1.94 13.95 -10.53
CA LEU A 354 -1.68 15.38 -10.57
C LEU A 354 -2.75 16.19 -9.83
N THR A 355 -4.02 15.76 -9.86
CA THR A 355 -5.11 16.41 -9.09
C THR A 355 -4.92 16.33 -7.57
N LEU A 356 -4.15 15.37 -7.07
CA LEU A 356 -3.86 15.25 -5.63
C LEU A 356 -2.88 16.33 -5.17
N VAL A 357 -1.93 16.73 -6.02
CA VAL A 357 -0.83 17.64 -5.67
C VAL A 357 -0.99 19.06 -6.22
N SER A 358 -1.76 19.25 -7.29
CA SER A 358 -1.93 20.53 -7.97
C SER A 358 -3.37 21.02 -7.83
N LEU A 359 -3.56 22.13 -7.11
CA LEU A 359 -4.88 22.72 -6.90
C LEU A 359 -5.56 23.16 -8.22
N PRO A 360 -4.86 23.83 -9.16
CA PRO A 360 -5.46 24.16 -10.45
C PRO A 360 -5.89 22.92 -11.25
N ALA A 361 -5.07 21.85 -11.26
CA ALA A 361 -5.45 20.58 -11.91
C ALA A 361 -6.68 19.95 -11.26
N ARG A 362 -6.77 19.99 -9.92
CA ARG A 362 -7.92 19.50 -9.15
C ARG A 362 -9.20 20.24 -9.50
N GLN A 363 -9.13 21.56 -9.64
CA GLN A 363 -10.29 22.37 -10.00
C GLN A 363 -10.75 22.09 -11.43
N ALA A 364 -9.81 21.93 -12.37
CA ALA A 364 -10.11 21.64 -13.77
C ALA A 364 -10.66 20.22 -13.98
N MET A 365 -10.16 19.23 -13.23
CA MET A 365 -10.54 17.82 -13.34
C MET A 365 -11.00 17.23 -12.01
N TYR A 366 -11.96 17.90 -11.39
CA TYR A 366 -12.46 17.52 -10.07
C TYR A 366 -13.01 16.08 -10.01
N TRP A 367 -13.61 15.61 -11.11
CA TRP A 367 -14.13 14.23 -11.22
C TRP A 367 -13.03 13.15 -11.09
N LEU A 368 -11.80 13.42 -11.54
CA LEU A 368 -10.66 12.52 -11.35
C LEU A 368 -10.20 12.48 -9.88
N TYR A 369 -10.28 13.63 -9.20
CA TYR A 369 -9.96 13.73 -7.78
C TYR A 369 -11.00 12.99 -6.93
N GLU A 370 -12.29 13.20 -7.19
CA GLU A 370 -13.36 12.51 -6.44
C GLU A 370 -13.25 11.00 -6.54
N GLY A 371 -12.95 10.47 -7.73
CA GLY A 371 -12.78 9.03 -7.95
C GLY A 371 -11.63 8.37 -7.18
N LEU A 372 -10.76 9.14 -6.52
CA LEU A 372 -9.66 8.63 -5.69
C LEU A 372 -9.94 8.75 -4.18
N VAL A 373 -10.86 9.64 -3.79
CA VAL A 373 -11.17 9.96 -2.38
C VAL A 373 -12.30 9.08 -1.84
N TYR A 374 -13.18 8.59 -2.71
CA TYR A 374 -14.23 7.61 -2.42
C TYR A 374 -13.83 6.21 -2.89
#